data_AF-A0A3E0P6H4-F1
#
_entry.id   AF-A0A3E0P6H4-F1
#
_cell.length_a   1.000
_cell.length_b   1.000
_cell.length_c   1.000
_cell.angle_alpha   90.00
_cell.angle_beta   90.00
_cell.angle_gamma   90.00
#
_symmetry.space_group_name_H-M   'P 1'
#
loop_
_entity.id
_entity.type
_entity.pdbx_description
1 polymer ?
#
loop_
_entity_poly.entity_id
_entity_poly.type
_entity_poly.pdbx_seq_one_letter_code
_entity_poly.pdbx_strand_id
1 'polypeptide(L)'
;MTSTIENTALADHPLAALEREDLDLVVELVLRSGSLKDLAASYGVSYPTIRLRLNRLIERLQAAVEGQKPDPLSELLARLVERGEMSMSGARAVRDLVRQREKASGSEA
;
A
#
# COMPACT_ATOMS: atom_id res chain seq x y z
N MET A 1 33.63 2.71 -17.29
CA MET A 1 32.99 4.03 -17.18
C MET A 1 31.78 4.06 -18.09
N THR A 2 30.63 3.57 -17.61
CA THR A 2 29.32 3.99 -18.11
C THR A 2 28.35 3.90 -16.95
N SER A 3 27.70 5.01 -16.69
CA SER A 3 26.90 5.36 -15.53
C SER A 3 25.79 4.35 -15.21
N THR A 4 25.84 3.75 -14.02
CA THR A 4 24.67 3.17 -13.35
C THR A 4 24.19 4.19 -12.32
N ILE A 5 23.59 5.27 -12.82
CA ILE A 5 22.85 6.23 -12.00
C ILE A 5 21.50 6.33 -12.71
N GLU A 6 20.41 6.04 -11.99
CA GLU A 6 18.99 6.38 -12.28
C GLU A 6 17.96 5.28 -11.93
N ASN A 7 18.10 4.54 -10.82
CA ASN A 7 16.94 3.78 -10.29
C ASN A 7 16.64 3.98 -8.79
N THR A 8 17.32 4.93 -8.13
CA THR A 8 17.07 5.21 -6.71
C THR A 8 15.79 6.01 -6.50
N ALA A 9 15.40 6.87 -7.45
CA ALA A 9 14.28 7.79 -7.29
C ALA A 9 12.90 7.09 -7.18
N LEU A 10 12.74 5.89 -7.77
CA LEU A 10 11.52 5.11 -7.59
C LEU A 10 11.43 4.45 -6.21
N ALA A 11 12.56 4.12 -5.58
CA ALA A 11 12.56 3.42 -4.28
C ALA A 11 11.88 4.26 -3.19
N ASP A 12 11.99 5.59 -3.27
CA ASP A 12 11.37 6.53 -2.34
C ASP A 12 10.02 7.07 -2.83
N HIS A 13 9.52 6.59 -3.99
CA HIS A 13 8.24 7.06 -4.53
C HIS A 13 7.06 6.27 -3.93
N PRO A 14 5.94 6.91 -3.53
CA PRO A 14 4.79 6.23 -2.92
C PRO A 14 4.21 5.08 -3.75
N LEU A 15 4.34 5.14 -5.08
CA LEU A 15 3.93 4.05 -5.97
C LEU A 15 4.74 2.77 -5.77
N ALA A 16 5.98 2.84 -5.26
CA ALA A 16 6.78 1.65 -4.98
C ALA A 16 6.22 0.83 -3.80
N ALA A 17 5.33 1.39 -2.99
CA ALA A 17 4.62 0.67 -1.94
C ALA A 17 3.38 -0.10 -2.44
N LEU A 18 2.97 0.10 -3.70
CA LEU A 18 1.82 -0.58 -4.28
C LEU A 18 2.18 -1.97 -4.82
N GLU A 19 1.25 -2.90 -4.69
CA GLU A 19 1.34 -4.23 -5.30
C GLU A 19 1.29 -4.12 -6.84
N ARG A 20 1.79 -5.15 -7.53
CA ARG A 20 1.83 -5.15 -9.00
C ARG A 20 0.43 -4.97 -9.61
N GLU A 21 -0.58 -5.62 -9.03
CA GLU A 21 -1.97 -5.54 -9.49
C GLU A 21 -2.59 -4.15 -9.31
N ASP A 22 -2.09 -3.36 -8.36
CA ASP A 22 -2.49 -1.97 -8.18
C ASP A 22 -1.79 -1.08 -9.19
N LEU A 23 -0.50 -1.28 -9.44
CA LEU A 23 0.22 -0.57 -10.48
C LEU A 23 -0.41 -0.79 -11.85
N ASP A 24 -0.77 -2.03 -12.18
CA ASP A 24 -1.47 -2.35 -13.43
C ASP A 24 -2.84 -1.64 -13.51
N LEU A 25 -3.56 -1.52 -12.39
CA LEU A 25 -4.82 -0.76 -12.32
C LEU A 25 -4.60 0.74 -12.53
N VAL A 26 -3.54 1.32 -11.97
CA VAL A 26 -3.17 2.73 -12.20
C VAL A 26 -2.86 2.96 -13.67
N VAL A 27 -2.08 2.08 -14.30
CA VAL A 27 -1.74 2.17 -15.72
C VAL A 27 -3.01 2.18 -16.58
N GLU A 28 -3.89 1.20 -16.40
CA GLU A 28 -5.12 1.13 -17.17
C GLU A 28 -6.04 2.34 -16.89
N LEU A 29 -6.13 2.80 -15.63
CA LEU A 29 -6.89 3.99 -15.29
C LEU A 29 -6.39 5.23 -16.03
N VAL A 30 -5.07 5.43 -16.10
CA VAL A 30 -4.45 6.57 -16.82
C VAL A 30 -4.69 6.46 -18.33
N LEU A 31 -4.51 5.26 -18.91
CA LEU A 31 -4.77 5.01 -20.34
C LEU A 31 -6.23 5.27 -20.74
N ARG A 32 -7.17 5.14 -19.78
CA ARG A 32 -8.60 5.42 -19.96
C ARG A 32 -8.99 6.84 -19.52
N SER A 33 -8.04 7.74 -19.32
CA SER A 33 -8.29 9.13 -18.87
C SER A 33 -9.07 9.21 -17.55
N GLY A 34 -8.94 8.22 -16.66
CA GLY A 34 -9.67 8.14 -15.40
C GLY A 34 -11.11 7.63 -15.52
N SER A 35 -11.55 7.19 -16.70
CA SER A 35 -12.92 6.69 -16.92
C SER A 35 -13.13 5.32 -16.26
N LEU A 36 -13.80 5.32 -15.11
CA LEU A 36 -14.17 4.09 -14.42
C LEU A 36 -15.16 3.22 -15.18
N LYS A 37 -15.97 3.82 -16.06
CA LYS A 37 -16.87 3.07 -16.92
C LYS A 37 -16.08 2.25 -17.94
N ASP A 38 -15.09 2.87 -18.58
CA ASP A 38 -14.26 2.17 -19.57
C ASP A 38 -13.30 1.19 -18.90
N LEU A 39 -12.84 1.51 -17.68
CA LEU A 39 -12.07 0.59 -16.84
C LEU A 39 -12.90 -0.65 -16.48
N ALA A 40 -14.15 -0.48 -16.07
CA ALA A 40 -15.06 -1.59 -15.79
C ALA A 40 -15.23 -2.51 -17.01
N ALA A 41 -15.42 -1.91 -18.20
CA ALA A 41 -15.53 -2.65 -19.46
C ALA A 41 -14.23 -3.41 -19.80
N SER A 42 -13.06 -2.77 -19.62
CA SER A 42 -11.74 -3.38 -19.87
C SER A 42 -11.49 -4.60 -18.96
N TYR A 43 -11.85 -4.50 -17.68
CA TYR A 43 -11.72 -5.60 -16.72
C TYR A 43 -12.87 -6.63 -16.78
N GLY A 44 -13.90 -6.42 -17.61
CA GLY A 44 -15.05 -7.33 -17.72
C GLY A 44 -15.89 -7.42 -16.44
N VAL A 45 -15.91 -6.36 -15.62
CA VAL A 45 -16.62 -6.32 -14.34
C VAL A 45 -17.65 -5.20 -14.27
N SER A 46 -18.51 -5.23 -13.26
CA SER A 46 -19.47 -4.16 -13.03
C SER A 46 -18.78 -2.87 -12.57
N TYR A 47 -19.40 -1.73 -12.86
CA TYR A 47 -18.92 -0.44 -12.37
C TYR A 47 -18.79 -0.36 -10.83
N PRO A 48 -19.76 -0.85 -10.02
CA PRO A 48 -19.57 -0.96 -8.58
C PRO A 48 -18.34 -1.77 -8.15
N THR A 49 -18.03 -2.86 -8.87
CA THR A 49 -16.87 -3.72 -8.57
C THR A 49 -15.56 -2.96 -8.77
N ILE A 50 -15.39 -2.28 -9.91
CA ILE A 50 -14.15 -1.55 -10.18
C ILE A 50 -14.02 -0.32 -9.28
N ARG A 51 -15.14 0.33 -8.95
CA ARG A 51 -15.17 1.45 -8.00
C ARG A 51 -14.63 1.02 -6.64
N LEU A 52 -15.09 -0.11 -6.12
CA LEU A 52 -14.60 -0.64 -4.83
C LEU A 52 -13.10 -0.96 -4.89
N ARG A 53 -12.63 -1.54 -6.00
CA ARG A 53 -11.20 -1.81 -6.20
C ARG A 53 -10.37 -0.53 -6.23
N LEU A 54 -10.82 0.50 -6.95
CA LEU A 54 -10.13 1.80 -6.99
C LEU A 54 -10.11 2.45 -5.59
N ASN A 55 -11.20 2.39 -4.83
CA ASN A 55 -11.24 2.97 -3.49
C ASN A 55 -10.16 2.35 -2.58
N ARG A 56 -10.02 1.01 -2.60
CA ARG A 56 -8.96 0.31 -1.85
C ARG A 56 -7.56 0.71 -2.31
N LEU A 57 -7.36 0.90 -3.61
CA LEU A 57 -6.09 1.40 -4.13
C LEU A 57 -5.80 2.82 -3.63
N ILE A 58 -6.79 3.71 -3.64
CA ILE A 58 -6.66 5.07 -3.13
C ILE A 58 -6.29 5.05 -1.65
N GLU A 59 -6.94 4.22 -0.82
CA GLU A 59 -6.60 4.07 0.60
C GLU A 59 -5.15 3.63 0.80
N ARG A 60 -4.67 2.64 0.02
CA ARG A 60 -3.27 2.20 0.06
C ARG A 60 -2.29 3.28 -0.36
N LEU A 61 -2.61 4.00 -1.44
CA LEU A 61 -1.77 5.07 -1.96
C LEU A 61 -1.73 6.28 -1.01
N GLN A 62 -2.85 6.63 -0.37
CA GLN A 62 -2.90 7.67 0.66
C GLN A 62 -1.97 7.33 1.82
N ALA A 63 -2.03 6.10 2.33
CA ALA A 63 -1.13 5.65 3.40
C ALA A 63 0.36 5.77 2.98
N ALA A 64 0.69 5.43 1.74
CA ALA A 64 2.04 5.57 1.21
C ALA A 64 2.48 7.04 1.05
N VAL A 65 1.59 7.93 0.57
CA VAL A 65 1.85 9.37 0.37
C VAL A 65 2.00 10.12 1.68
N GLU A 66 1.21 9.78 2.70
CA GLU A 66 1.29 10.37 4.05
C GLU A 66 2.61 10.04 4.75
N GLY A 67 3.50 9.26 4.11
CA GLY A 67 4.79 8.93 4.69
C GLY A 67 4.64 8.04 5.91
N GLN A 68 3.61 7.16 5.93
CA GLN A 68 3.72 5.92 6.68
C GLN A 68 4.87 5.14 6.03
N LYS A 69 6.11 5.54 6.37
CA LYS A 69 7.27 4.67 6.24
C LYS A 69 6.88 3.34 6.85
N PRO A 70 7.39 2.22 6.30
CA PRO A 70 7.29 0.94 6.98
C PRO A 70 7.61 1.19 8.45
N ASP A 71 6.58 1.08 9.29
CA ASP A 71 6.69 1.40 10.69
C ASP A 71 7.86 0.53 11.22
N PRO A 72 8.87 1.10 11.89
CA PRO A 72 10.01 0.34 12.38
C PRO A 72 9.60 -0.93 13.14
N LEU A 73 8.43 -0.88 13.80
CA LEU A 73 7.81 -2.05 14.40
C LEU A 73 7.34 -3.05 13.33
N SER A 74 6.64 -2.63 12.27
CA SER A 74 6.23 -3.50 11.16
C SER A 74 7.43 -4.18 10.46
N GLU A 75 8.56 -3.49 10.28
CA GLU A 75 9.79 -4.10 9.75
C GLU A 75 10.40 -5.11 10.70
N LEU A 76 10.48 -4.79 11.99
CA LEU A 76 10.98 -5.70 13.02
C LEU A 76 10.12 -6.96 13.08
N LEU A 77 8.78 -6.80 13.09
CA LEU A 77 7.83 -7.90 13.14
C LEU A 77 7.97 -8.80 11.90
N ALA A 78 8.14 -8.23 10.72
CA ALA A 78 8.40 -9.01 9.50
C ALA A 78 9.68 -9.87 9.62
N ARG A 79 10.78 -9.28 10.08
CA ARG A 79 12.05 -10.01 10.29
C ARG A 79 11.92 -11.14 11.32
N LEU A 80 11.16 -10.92 12.40
CA LEU A 80 10.92 -11.94 13.43
C LEU A 80 10.09 -13.11 12.89
N VAL A 81 9.10 -12.84 12.03
CA VAL A 81 8.35 -13.89 11.34
C VAL A 81 9.26 -14.68 10.40
N GLU A 82 10.05 -13.99 9.57
CA GLU A 82 10.96 -14.64 8.62
C GLU A 82 11.97 -15.56 9.31
N ARG A 83 12.43 -15.19 10.51
CA ARG A 83 13.31 -16.02 11.35
C ARG A 83 12.59 -17.15 12.08
N GLY A 84 11.25 -17.20 12.03
CA GLY A 84 10.44 -18.17 12.77
C GLY A 84 10.37 -17.92 14.28
N GLU A 85 10.86 -16.76 14.74
CA GLU A 85 10.83 -16.35 16.16
C GLU A 85 9.43 -15.87 16.59
N MET A 86 8.56 -15.57 15.62
CA MET A 86 7.18 -15.14 15.86
C MET A 86 6.25 -15.66 14.78
N SER A 87 5.01 -15.98 15.15
CA SER A 87 3.97 -16.34 14.18
C SER A 87 3.39 -15.09 13.49
N MET A 88 2.89 -15.27 12.26
CA MET A 88 2.17 -14.21 11.54
C MET A 88 0.96 -13.67 12.31
N SER A 89 0.28 -14.53 13.09
CA SER A 89 -0.84 -14.12 13.93
C SER A 89 -0.39 -13.27 15.12
N GLY A 90 0.74 -13.62 15.75
CA GLY A 90 1.35 -12.83 16.82
C GLY A 90 1.79 -11.45 16.35
N ALA A 91 2.42 -11.37 15.18
CA ALA A 91 2.83 -10.11 14.55
C ALA A 91 1.66 -9.13 14.40
N ARG A 92 0.52 -9.62 13.91
CA ARG A 92 -0.69 -8.82 13.72
C ARG A 92 -1.24 -8.32 15.05
N ALA A 93 -1.32 -9.18 16.06
CA ALA A 93 -1.83 -8.80 17.38
C ALA A 93 -1.01 -7.67 18.01
N VAL A 94 0.32 -7.71 17.93
CA VAL A 94 1.20 -6.66 18.46
C VAL A 94 0.99 -5.34 17.72
N ARG A 95 0.98 -5.39 16.37
CA ARG A 95 0.77 -4.19 15.54
C ARG A 95 -0.57 -3.51 15.82
N ASP A 96 -1.62 -4.31 16.00
CA ASP A 96 -2.97 -3.79 16.24
C ASP A 96 -3.08 -3.16 17.64
N LEU A 97 -2.41 -3.73 18.66
CA LEU A 97 -2.35 -3.16 20.01
C LEU A 97 -1.64 -1.80 20.04
N VAL A 98 -0.52 -1.66 19.31
CA VAL A 98 0.23 -0.39 19.24
C VAL A 98 -0.59 0.69 18.55
N ARG A 99 -1.26 0.39 17.44
CA ARG A 99 -2.17 1.35 16.78
C ARG A 99 -3.33 1.79 17.66
N GLN A 100 -3.87 0.89 18.49
CA GLN A 100 -4.93 1.24 19.45
C GLN A 100 -4.41 2.21 20.53
N ARG A 101 -3.17 2.02 20.99
CA ARG A 101 -2.52 2.92 21.95
C ARG A 101 -2.32 4.32 21.37
N GLU A 102 -1.79 4.41 20.15
CA GLU A 102 -1.58 5.71 19.47
C GLU A 102 -2.89 6.50 19.31
N LYS A 103 -3.97 5.81 18.91
CA LYS A 103 -5.31 6.42 18.80
C LYS A 103 -5.87 6.87 20.15
N ALA A 104 -5.58 6.14 21.24
CA ALA A 104 -6.00 6.52 22.58
C ALA A 104 -5.22 7.74 23.11
N SER A 105 -3.90 7.80 22.87
CA SER A 105 -3.06 8.94 23.26
C SER A 105 -3.29 10.20 22.42
N GLY A 106 -3.80 10.08 21.20
CA GLY A 106 -4.19 11.23 20.36
C GLY A 106 -5.56 11.84 20.70
N SER A 107 -6.33 11.24 21.61
CA SER A 107 -7.67 11.72 22.01
C SER A 107 -7.66 12.59 23.27
N GLU A 108 -6.50 12.81 23.90
CA GLU A 108 -6.34 13.62 25.11
C GLU A 108 -5.67 15.00 24.86
N ALA A 109 -5.49 15.41 23.60
CA ALA A 109 -4.92 16.71 23.21
C ALA A 109 -5.93 17.61 22.49
#